data_AF-A0A382FQE8-F1
#
_entry.id   AF-A0A382FQE8-F1
#
_cell.length_a   1.000
_cell.length_b   1.000
_cell.length_c   1.000
_cell.angle_alpha   90.00
_cell.angle_beta   90.00
_cell.angle_gamma   90.00
#
_symmetry.space_group_name_H-M   'P 1'
#
loop_
_entity.id
_entity.type
_entity.pdbx_description
1 polymer ?
#
loop_
_entity_poly.entity_id
_entity_poly.type
_entity_poly.pdbx_seq_one_letter_code
_entity_poly.pdbx_strand_id
1 'polypeptide(L)'
;MDIPYTVKDRPDTGLYNGKLGIWLFLASEVMLFGGLFSAYIFLRTGVDTWPIGADILNVPLATLNTLFLITSSVTMVMSWASLKLKDLAKFKLYAGLTLLLACGFLIVKYFEYTHKFHVGLFPSTNTFLGIYFTMTGLHVLHIIGGIIVIFYFWMPGSKMWKSDPERFTNRIEIVGLYWHFVDLVWIFLFPVLYLL
;
A
#
# COMPACT_ATOMS: atom_id res chain seq x y z
N MET A 1 -13.92 30.95 -1.38
CA MET A 1 -13.65 30.64 -2.80
C MET A 1 -13.77 29.14 -2.97
N ASP A 2 -14.77 28.67 -3.71
CA ASP A 2 -14.84 27.26 -4.06
C ASP A 2 -13.85 26.97 -5.18
N ILE A 3 -12.96 26.01 -4.95
CA ILE A 3 -11.97 25.59 -5.95
C ILE A 3 -12.73 24.80 -7.03
N PRO A 4 -12.69 25.22 -8.31
CA PRO A 4 -13.43 24.55 -9.38
C PRO A 4 -12.93 23.10 -9.60
N TYR A 5 -13.84 22.24 -10.08
CA TYR A 5 -13.59 20.82 -10.41
C TYR A 5 -13.10 19.93 -9.25
N THR A 6 -13.54 20.24 -8.03
CA THR A 6 -13.27 19.43 -6.83
C THR A 6 -14.28 18.29 -6.64
N VAL A 7 -15.48 18.44 -7.19
CA VAL A 7 -16.58 17.45 -7.12
C VAL A 7 -17.08 17.10 -8.53
N LYS A 8 -17.24 18.10 -9.39
CA LYS A 8 -17.64 17.91 -10.80
C LYS A 8 -16.45 17.55 -11.67
N ASP A 9 -16.70 16.66 -12.62
CA ASP A 9 -15.71 16.27 -13.63
C ASP A 9 -15.37 17.44 -14.54
N ARG A 10 -14.12 17.47 -15.00
CA ARG A 10 -13.71 18.47 -15.99
C ARG A 10 -14.23 18.09 -17.38
N PRO A 11 -14.57 19.08 -18.24
CA PRO A 11 -15.01 18.82 -19.61
C PRO A 11 -13.91 18.23 -20.52
N ASP A 12 -12.64 18.49 -20.22
CA ASP A 12 -11.49 18.09 -21.03
C ASP A 12 -11.09 16.61 -20.82
N THR A 13 -11.14 16.15 -19.58
CA THR A 13 -10.58 14.88 -19.11
C THR A 13 -11.63 13.93 -18.56
N GLY A 14 -12.87 14.41 -18.30
CA GLY A 14 -13.93 13.61 -17.69
C GLY A 14 -13.64 13.20 -16.24
N LEU A 15 -12.65 13.81 -15.59
CA LEU A 15 -12.21 13.49 -14.24
C LEU A 15 -12.14 14.76 -13.38
N TYR A 16 -12.41 14.64 -12.09
CA TYR A 16 -12.19 15.72 -11.12
C TYR A 16 -10.70 15.82 -10.72
N ASN A 17 -10.28 17.00 -10.24
CA ASN A 17 -8.86 17.33 -10.01
C ASN A 17 -8.13 16.31 -9.12
N GLY A 18 -8.79 15.85 -8.06
CA GLY A 18 -8.20 14.89 -7.12
C GLY A 18 -7.90 13.54 -7.76
N LYS A 19 -8.75 13.09 -8.69
CA LYS A 19 -8.59 11.81 -9.39
C LYS A 19 -7.44 11.86 -10.39
N LEU A 20 -7.31 12.96 -11.13
CA LEU A 20 -6.13 13.18 -11.98
C LEU A 20 -4.84 13.23 -11.18
N GLY A 21 -4.84 13.97 -10.06
CA GLY A 21 -3.67 14.10 -9.20
C GLY A 21 -3.17 12.76 -8.66
N ILE A 22 -4.08 11.90 -8.18
CA ILE A 22 -3.67 10.59 -7.68
C ILE A 22 -3.18 9.68 -8.79
N TRP A 23 -3.79 9.66 -9.96
CA TRP A 23 -3.30 8.84 -11.07
C TRP A 23 -1.89 9.24 -11.51
N LEU A 24 -1.59 10.53 -11.54
CA LEU A 24 -0.25 11.03 -11.85
C LEU A 24 0.76 10.64 -10.76
N PHE A 25 0.38 10.75 -9.49
CA PHE A 25 1.20 10.29 -8.37
C PHE A 25 1.44 8.77 -8.41
N LEU A 26 0.41 7.97 -8.70
CA LEU A 26 0.55 6.51 -8.85
C LEU A 26 1.48 6.17 -10.02
N ALA A 27 1.42 6.90 -11.12
CA ALA A 27 2.34 6.72 -12.24
C ALA A 27 3.81 6.98 -11.83
N SER A 28 4.08 8.01 -11.01
CA SER A 28 5.44 8.22 -10.50
C SER A 28 5.91 7.12 -9.57
N GLU A 29 5.01 6.57 -8.74
CA GLU A 29 5.35 5.44 -7.86
C GLU A 29 5.62 4.15 -8.64
N VAL A 30 4.89 3.90 -9.74
CA VAL A 30 5.19 2.79 -10.66
C VAL A 30 6.61 2.92 -11.21
N MET A 31 7.02 4.12 -11.61
CA MET A 31 8.39 4.34 -12.11
C MET A 31 9.43 4.12 -11.02
N LEU A 32 9.17 4.59 -9.80
CA LEU A 32 10.06 4.45 -8.66
C LEU A 32 10.28 2.97 -8.28
N PHE A 33 9.20 2.20 -8.08
CA PHE A 33 9.31 0.77 -7.81
C PHE A 33 9.81 0.00 -9.02
N GLY A 34 9.41 0.38 -10.24
CA GLY A 34 9.89 -0.21 -11.48
C GLY A 34 11.41 -0.11 -11.64
N GLY A 35 12.00 1.01 -11.26
CA GLY A 35 13.46 1.18 -11.21
C GLY A 35 14.14 0.24 -10.21
N LEU A 36 13.57 0.07 -9.01
CA LEU A 36 14.08 -0.85 -8.00
C LEU A 36 13.95 -2.33 -8.41
N PHE A 37 12.83 -2.71 -9.02
CA PHE A 37 12.64 -4.04 -9.59
C PHE A 37 13.63 -4.32 -10.71
N SER A 38 13.86 -3.34 -11.59
CA SER A 38 14.85 -3.46 -12.65
C SER A 38 16.25 -3.66 -12.07
N ALA A 39 16.63 -2.88 -11.06
CA ALA A 39 17.90 -3.04 -10.35
C ALA A 39 18.05 -4.45 -9.73
N TYR A 40 17.00 -4.99 -9.10
CA TYR A 40 17.01 -6.37 -8.59
C TYR A 40 17.30 -7.39 -9.69
N ILE A 41 16.60 -7.30 -10.82
CA ILE A 41 16.76 -8.24 -11.94
C ILE A 41 18.19 -8.19 -12.47
N PHE A 42 18.75 -6.99 -12.70
CA PHE A 42 20.13 -6.84 -13.17
C PHE A 42 21.14 -7.44 -12.20
N LEU A 43 20.97 -7.22 -10.88
CA LEU A 43 21.83 -7.78 -9.85
C LEU A 43 21.72 -9.31 -9.80
N ARG A 44 20.50 -9.84 -9.93
CA ARG A 44 20.20 -11.29 -9.93
C ARG A 44 20.81 -12.02 -11.12
N THR A 45 20.75 -11.42 -12.31
CA THR A 45 21.28 -12.00 -13.55
C THR A 45 22.78 -11.79 -13.72
N GLY A 46 23.38 -10.86 -12.97
CA GLY A 46 24.79 -10.51 -13.06
C GLY A 46 25.73 -11.45 -12.31
N VAL A 47 25.21 -12.45 -11.58
CA VAL A 47 26.01 -13.42 -10.81
C VAL A 47 25.48 -14.84 -11.00
N ASP A 48 26.39 -15.82 -11.03
CA ASP A 48 26.05 -17.23 -11.24
C ASP A 48 25.36 -17.87 -10.04
N THR A 49 25.73 -17.45 -8.82
CA THR A 49 25.14 -17.93 -7.57
C THR A 49 24.46 -16.78 -6.83
N TRP A 50 23.14 -16.83 -6.74
CA TRP A 50 22.34 -15.89 -5.94
C TRP A 50 21.70 -16.62 -4.77
N PRO A 51 21.68 -16.02 -3.56
CA PRO A 51 20.98 -16.62 -2.43
C PRO A 51 19.49 -16.77 -2.75
N ILE A 52 18.96 -17.98 -2.59
CA ILE A 52 17.54 -18.24 -2.79
C ILE A 52 16.77 -17.57 -1.64
N GLY A 53 15.88 -16.64 -1.98
CA GLY A 53 15.08 -15.91 -0.99
C GLY A 53 14.34 -16.86 -0.03
N ALA A 54 13.84 -17.99 -0.51
CA ALA A 54 13.13 -18.99 0.29
C ALA A 54 13.98 -19.64 1.41
N ASP A 55 15.31 -19.68 1.27
CA ASP A 55 16.20 -20.27 2.28
C ASP A 55 16.51 -19.29 3.42
N ILE A 56 16.37 -17.99 3.15
CA ILE A 56 16.67 -16.89 4.08
C ILE A 56 15.39 -16.27 4.65
N LEU A 57 14.28 -16.39 3.92
CA LEU A 57 13.02 -15.71 4.18
C LEU A 57 11.92 -16.73 4.51
N ASN A 58 11.11 -16.42 5.52
CA ASN A 58 10.02 -17.31 5.93
C ASN A 58 8.81 -17.13 5.00
N VAL A 59 8.69 -18.01 4.01
CA VAL A 59 7.60 -18.00 3.01
C VAL A 59 6.21 -18.08 3.67
N PRO A 60 5.93 -18.96 4.66
CA PRO A 60 4.64 -18.98 5.36
C PRO A 60 4.23 -17.62 5.98
N LEU A 61 5.15 -16.94 6.66
CA LEU A 61 4.88 -15.62 7.24
C LEU A 61 4.64 -14.56 6.17
N ALA A 62 5.35 -14.63 5.06
CA ALA A 62 5.15 -13.74 3.94
C ALA A 62 3.81 -13.99 3.21
N THR A 63 3.38 -15.24 3.06
CA THR A 63 2.06 -15.61 2.55
C THR A 63 0.93 -15.09 3.45
N LEU A 64 1.09 -15.20 4.78
CA LEU A 64 0.13 -14.65 5.74
C LEU A 64 0.02 -13.13 5.60
N ASN A 65 1.14 -12.43 5.42
CA ASN A 65 1.15 -10.99 5.16
C ASN A 65 0.42 -10.61 3.88
N THR A 66 0.64 -11.37 2.80
CA THR A 66 -0.07 -11.17 1.53
C THR A 66 -1.58 -11.38 1.71
N LEU A 67 -2.00 -12.37 2.51
CA LEU A 67 -3.41 -12.56 2.84
C LEU A 67 -4.00 -11.36 3.58
N PHE A 68 -3.27 -10.79 4.56
CA PHE A 68 -3.72 -9.58 5.26
C PHE A 68 -3.91 -8.41 4.32
N LEU A 69 -2.95 -8.15 3.41
CA LEU A 69 -3.06 -7.05 2.45
C LEU A 69 -4.21 -7.23 1.46
N ILE A 70 -4.33 -8.41 0.83
CA ILE A 70 -5.44 -8.68 -0.09
C ILE A 70 -6.78 -8.52 0.60
N THR A 71 -6.93 -9.06 1.82
CA THR A 71 -8.15 -8.90 2.62
C THR A 71 -8.41 -7.43 2.95
N SER A 72 -7.36 -6.66 3.29
CA SER A 72 -7.45 -5.23 3.60
C SER A 72 -7.90 -4.40 2.39
N SER A 73 -7.48 -4.81 1.19
CA SER A 73 -7.92 -4.24 -0.09
C SER A 73 -9.42 -4.42 -0.27
N VAL A 74 -9.92 -5.65 -0.08
CA VAL A 74 -11.34 -5.94 -0.22
C VAL A 74 -12.16 -5.12 0.79
N THR A 75 -11.71 -5.03 2.04
CA THR A 75 -12.39 -4.19 3.05
C THR A 75 -12.35 -2.70 2.69
N MET A 76 -11.28 -2.22 2.04
CA MET A 76 -11.20 -0.82 1.60
C MET A 76 -12.24 -0.51 0.51
N VAL A 77 -12.42 -1.38 -0.49
CA VAL A 77 -13.48 -1.23 -1.51
C VAL A 77 -14.87 -1.24 -0.87
N MET A 78 -15.10 -2.18 0.05
CA MET A 78 -16.38 -2.26 0.78
C MET A 78 -16.66 -1.00 1.61
N SER A 79 -15.62 -0.36 2.17
CA SER A 79 -15.76 0.90 2.89
C SER A 79 -16.26 2.02 1.98
N TRP A 80 -15.70 2.14 0.77
CA TRP A 80 -16.12 3.12 -0.23
C TRP A 80 -17.53 2.83 -0.77
N ALA A 81 -17.83 1.56 -1.06
CA ALA A 81 -19.16 1.15 -1.51
C ALA A 81 -20.25 1.46 -0.46
N SER A 82 -19.93 1.29 0.82
CA SER A 82 -20.83 1.65 1.92
C SER A 82 -21.16 3.15 1.97
N LEU A 83 -20.18 4.00 1.64
CA LEU A 83 -20.43 5.44 1.50
C LEU A 83 -21.35 5.75 0.31
N LYS A 84 -21.20 5.06 -0.83
CA LYS A 84 -22.12 5.21 -1.96
C LYS A 84 -23.56 4.79 -1.59
N LEU A 85 -23.71 3.81 -0.70
CA LEU A 85 -25.00 3.41 -0.11
C LEU A 85 -25.48 4.31 1.05
N LYS A 86 -24.77 5.41 1.33
CA LYS A 86 -25.03 6.36 2.42
C LYS A 86 -25.00 5.74 3.83
N ASP A 87 -24.32 4.59 3.99
CA ASP A 87 -24.17 3.88 5.27
C ASP A 87 -22.80 4.19 5.90
N LEU A 88 -22.80 5.18 6.79
CA LEU A 88 -21.60 5.59 7.52
C LEU A 88 -21.12 4.55 8.54
N ALA A 89 -22.04 3.77 9.12
CA ALA A 89 -21.69 2.80 10.15
C ALA A 89 -20.84 1.68 9.53
N LYS A 90 -21.28 1.17 8.38
CA LYS A 90 -20.51 0.19 7.60
C LYS A 90 -19.20 0.75 7.08
N PHE A 91 -19.15 2.01 6.63
CA PHE A 91 -17.88 2.66 6.30
C PHE A 91 -16.88 2.59 7.45
N LYS A 92 -17.29 2.99 8.66
CA LYS A 92 -16.41 2.97 9.83
C LYS A 92 -15.96 1.55 10.21
N LEU A 93 -16.85 0.57 10.08
CA LEU A 93 -16.51 -0.84 10.31
C LEU A 93 -15.43 -1.30 9.32
N TYR A 94 -15.66 -1.14 8.02
CA TYR A 94 -14.75 -1.63 6.99
C TYR A 94 -13.42 -0.87 6.96
N ALA A 95 -13.43 0.45 7.11
CA ALA A 95 -12.18 1.24 7.22
C ALA A 95 -11.39 0.87 8.48
N GLY A 96 -12.08 0.60 9.59
CA GLY A 96 -11.44 0.09 10.82
C GLY A 96 -10.82 -1.30 10.63
N LEU A 97 -11.49 -2.20 9.89
CA LEU A 97 -10.95 -3.51 9.53
C LEU A 97 -9.71 -3.39 8.63
N THR A 98 -9.73 -2.50 7.63
CA THR A 98 -8.54 -2.22 6.80
C THR A 98 -7.36 -1.77 7.65
N LEU A 99 -7.58 -0.83 8.59
CA LEU A 99 -6.53 -0.37 9.51
C LEU A 99 -6.00 -1.49 10.41
N LEU A 100 -6.88 -2.35 10.93
CA LEU A 100 -6.48 -3.47 11.78
C LEU A 100 -5.59 -4.45 11.00
N LEU A 101 -6.01 -4.83 9.79
CA LEU A 101 -5.25 -5.73 8.92
C LEU A 101 -3.89 -5.14 8.53
N ALA A 102 -3.85 -3.83 8.24
CA ALA A 102 -2.61 -3.11 7.95
C ALA A 102 -1.64 -3.11 9.14
N CYS A 103 -2.14 -2.88 10.35
CA CYS A 103 -1.34 -2.99 11.57
C CYS A 103 -0.84 -4.43 11.78
N GLY A 104 -1.68 -5.43 11.50
CA GLY A 104 -1.28 -6.85 11.52
C GLY A 104 -0.09 -7.14 10.60
N PHE A 105 -0.13 -6.63 9.37
CA PHE A 105 0.99 -6.72 8.43
C PHE A 105 2.27 -6.09 8.99
N LEU A 106 2.19 -4.89 9.56
CA LEU A 106 3.34 -4.20 10.15
C LEU A 106 3.93 -4.96 11.34
N ILE A 107 3.09 -5.56 12.19
CA ILE A 107 3.54 -6.37 13.33
C ILE A 107 4.33 -7.59 12.87
N VAL A 108 3.79 -8.35 11.90
CA VAL A 108 4.50 -9.52 11.37
C VAL A 108 5.82 -9.10 10.72
N LYS A 109 5.83 -7.99 9.97
CA LYS A 109 7.07 -7.47 9.36
C LYS A 109 8.10 -7.02 10.39
N TYR A 110 7.64 -6.38 11.46
CA TYR A 110 8.52 -5.99 12.57
C TYR A 110 9.22 -7.22 13.18
N PHE A 111 8.48 -8.29 13.46
CA PHE A 111 9.07 -9.54 13.97
C PHE A 111 10.05 -10.17 12.98
N GLU A 112 9.73 -10.16 11.69
CA GLU A 112 10.61 -10.68 10.65
C GLU A 112 11.93 -9.89 10.56
N TYR A 113 11.86 -8.55 10.65
CA TYR A 113 13.05 -7.68 10.63
C TYR A 113 13.90 -7.87 11.87
N THR A 114 13.28 -7.84 13.05
CA THR A 114 13.99 -8.02 14.32
C THR A 114 14.68 -9.38 14.38
N HIS A 115 14.01 -10.45 13.94
CA HIS A 115 14.64 -11.77 13.83
C HIS A 115 15.89 -11.76 12.94
N LYS A 116 15.83 -11.11 11.77
CA LYS A 116 16.99 -11.01 10.85
C LYS A 116 18.14 -10.22 11.43
N PHE A 117 17.85 -9.10 12.11
CA PHE A 117 18.87 -8.32 12.78
C PHE A 117 19.53 -9.10 13.92
N HIS A 118 18.78 -9.92 14.66
CA HIS A 118 19.35 -10.80 15.68
C HIS A 118 20.27 -11.89 15.12
N VAL A 119 19.99 -12.39 13.92
CA VAL A 119 20.86 -13.37 13.22
C VAL A 119 22.04 -12.69 12.50
N GLY A 120 22.15 -11.35 12.60
CA GLY A 120 23.26 -10.58 12.01
C GLY A 120 23.11 -10.31 10.51
N LEU A 121 21.91 -10.50 9.94
CA LEU A 121 21.61 -10.23 8.54
C LEU A 121 21.25 -8.76 8.35
N PHE A 122 22.27 -7.92 8.18
CA PHE A 122 22.11 -6.48 7.93
C PHE A 122 22.08 -6.15 6.43
N PRO A 123 21.53 -4.97 6.04
CA PRO A 123 21.57 -4.50 4.65
C PRO A 123 22.98 -4.43 4.05
N SER A 124 24.01 -4.27 4.88
CA SER A 124 25.42 -4.20 4.48
C SER A 124 26.09 -5.56 4.23
N THR A 125 25.44 -6.67 4.58
CA THR A 125 26.07 -8.01 4.53
C THR A 125 26.14 -8.58 3.12
N ASN A 126 25.12 -8.36 2.29
CA ASN A 126 25.07 -8.80 0.91
C ASN A 126 24.14 -7.87 0.11
N THR A 127 24.46 -7.66 -1.16
CA THR A 127 23.63 -6.96 -2.15
C THR A 127 22.17 -7.44 -2.18
N PHE A 128 21.90 -8.74 -2.01
CA PHE A 128 20.52 -9.26 -1.90
C PHE A 128 19.78 -8.66 -0.70
N LEU A 129 20.41 -8.62 0.47
CA LEU A 129 19.80 -8.07 1.68
C LEU A 129 19.67 -6.55 1.57
N GLY A 130 20.65 -5.86 0.98
CA GLY A 130 20.59 -4.43 0.71
C GLY A 130 19.37 -4.05 -0.13
N ILE A 131 19.16 -4.73 -1.27
CA ILE A 131 18.01 -4.45 -2.15
C ILE A 131 16.68 -4.94 -1.54
N TYR A 132 16.69 -6.08 -0.83
CA TYR A 132 15.54 -6.58 -0.07
C TYR A 132 15.04 -5.54 0.93
N PHE A 133 15.91 -5.05 1.83
CA PHE A 133 15.54 -4.09 2.87
C PHE A 133 15.14 -2.74 2.28
N THR A 134 15.75 -2.32 1.18
CA THR A 134 15.39 -1.07 0.48
C THR A 134 13.97 -1.16 -0.07
N MET A 135 13.65 -2.20 -0.84
CA MET A 135 12.33 -2.35 -1.45
C MET A 135 11.23 -2.57 -0.41
N THR A 136 11.45 -3.48 0.52
CA THR A 136 10.47 -3.81 1.56
C THR A 136 10.32 -2.68 2.58
N GLY A 137 11.40 -1.98 2.93
CA GLY A 137 11.38 -0.81 3.81
C GLY A 137 10.62 0.36 3.20
N LEU A 138 10.87 0.66 1.92
CA LEU A 138 10.12 1.69 1.20
C LEU A 138 8.63 1.33 1.13
N HIS A 139 8.30 0.07 0.86
CA HIS A 139 6.92 -0.38 0.84
C HIS A 139 6.23 -0.24 2.22
N VAL A 140 6.93 -0.57 3.31
CA VAL A 140 6.44 -0.34 4.68
C VAL A 140 6.17 1.15 4.94
N LEU A 141 7.04 2.05 4.46
CA LEU A 141 6.81 3.50 4.56
C LEU A 141 5.53 3.94 3.84
N HIS A 142 5.24 3.37 2.67
CA HIS A 142 3.99 3.63 1.95
C HIS A 142 2.76 3.13 2.71
N ILE A 143 2.83 1.92 3.29
CA ILE A 143 1.75 1.39 4.15
C ILE A 143 1.50 2.32 5.33
N ILE A 144 2.56 2.78 6.02
CA ILE A 144 2.42 3.72 7.14
C ILE A 144 1.77 5.02 6.70
N GLY A 145 2.18 5.58 5.55
CA GLY A 145 1.54 6.76 4.95
C GLY A 145 0.06 6.54 4.70
N GLY A 146 -0.31 5.41 4.10
CA GLY A 146 -1.70 5.03 3.87
C GLY A 146 -2.50 4.87 5.16
N ILE A 147 -1.94 4.23 6.20
CA ILE A 147 -2.57 4.08 7.51
C ILE A 147 -2.89 5.45 8.12
N ILE A 148 -1.94 6.39 8.08
CA ILE A 148 -2.14 7.75 8.60
C ILE A 148 -3.31 8.43 7.89
N VAL A 149 -3.35 8.33 6.56
CA VAL A 149 -4.41 8.96 5.75
C VAL A 149 -5.77 8.30 6.01
N ILE A 150 -5.85 6.97 6.02
CA ILE A 150 -7.10 6.24 6.31
C ILE A 150 -7.58 6.55 7.73
N PHE A 151 -6.68 6.57 8.72
CA PHE A 151 -6.99 6.91 10.10
C PHE A 151 -7.52 8.34 10.23
N TYR A 152 -6.93 9.30 9.51
CA TYR A 152 -7.43 10.67 9.44
C TYR A 152 -8.87 10.72 8.91
N PHE A 153 -9.18 9.99 7.84
CA PHE A 153 -10.54 9.97 7.30
C PHE A 153 -11.54 9.16 8.15
N TRP A 154 -11.08 8.14 8.85
CA TRP A 154 -11.89 7.32 9.76
C TRP A 154 -12.33 8.08 11.01
N MET A 155 -11.42 8.86 11.61
CA MET A 155 -11.69 9.62 12.84
C MET A 155 -12.08 11.09 12.56
N PRO A 156 -11.16 12.07 12.49
CA PRO A 156 -11.52 13.49 12.38
C PRO A 156 -12.25 13.80 11.06
N GLY A 157 -11.86 13.13 9.97
CA GLY A 157 -12.43 13.35 8.65
C GLY A 157 -13.87 12.88 8.52
N SER A 158 -14.33 11.95 9.36
CA SER A 158 -15.73 11.46 9.33
C SER A 158 -16.76 12.56 9.57
N LYS A 159 -16.37 13.70 10.18
CA LYS A 159 -17.23 14.88 10.33
C LYS A 159 -17.59 15.52 8.98
N MET A 160 -16.70 15.45 7.98
CA MET A 160 -16.93 16.02 6.64
C MET A 160 -18.09 15.36 5.90
N TRP A 161 -18.45 14.13 6.27
CA TRP A 161 -19.66 13.49 5.73
C TRP A 161 -20.92 14.30 6.00
N LYS A 162 -21.03 14.96 7.16
CA LYS A 162 -22.23 15.72 7.51
C LYS A 162 -22.37 17.01 6.69
N SER A 163 -21.26 17.59 6.25
CA SER A 163 -21.25 18.82 5.46
C SER A 163 -21.34 18.57 3.96
N ASP A 164 -20.60 17.58 3.45
CA ASP A 164 -20.48 17.30 2.02
C ASP A 164 -20.20 15.80 1.77
N PRO A 165 -21.25 14.96 1.72
CA PRO A 165 -21.13 13.51 1.54
C PRO A 165 -20.45 13.11 0.22
N GLU A 166 -20.72 13.83 -0.87
CA GLU A 166 -20.17 13.51 -2.20
C GLU A 166 -18.67 13.76 -2.23
N ARG A 167 -18.23 14.94 -1.75
CA ARG A 167 -16.80 15.26 -1.68
C ARG A 167 -16.05 14.34 -0.74
N PHE A 168 -16.65 13.92 0.37
CA PHE A 168 -16.05 12.91 1.24
C PHE A 168 -15.90 11.57 0.53
N THR A 169 -16.95 11.09 -0.14
CA THR A 169 -16.92 9.83 -0.90
C THR A 169 -15.82 9.83 -1.96
N ASN A 170 -15.68 10.93 -2.72
CA ASN A 170 -14.64 11.08 -3.73
C ASN A 170 -13.23 11.05 -3.11
N ARG A 171 -13.04 11.67 -1.93
CA ARG A 171 -11.75 11.57 -1.22
C ARG A 171 -11.43 10.14 -0.77
N ILE A 172 -12.42 9.39 -0.30
CA ILE A 172 -12.22 7.99 0.08
C ILE A 172 -11.91 7.12 -1.14
N GLU A 173 -12.49 7.42 -2.30
CA GLU A 173 -12.12 6.77 -3.57
C GLU A 173 -10.62 6.96 -3.87
N ILE A 174 -10.12 8.19 -3.78
CA ILE A 174 -8.70 8.53 -3.99
C ILE A 174 -7.81 7.74 -3.02
N VAL A 175 -8.18 7.71 -1.74
CA VAL A 175 -7.43 6.96 -0.71
C VAL A 175 -7.46 5.46 -0.99
N GLY A 176 -8.60 4.94 -1.44
CA GLY A 176 -8.74 3.55 -1.87
C GLY A 176 -7.81 3.22 -3.04
N LEU A 177 -7.77 4.06 -4.08
CA LEU A 177 -6.87 3.89 -5.22
C LEU A 177 -5.40 3.81 -4.80
N TYR A 178 -4.97 4.68 -3.86
CA TYR A 178 -3.64 4.59 -3.27
C TYR A 178 -3.41 3.28 -2.54
N TRP A 179 -4.35 2.86 -1.68
CA TRP A 179 -4.23 1.63 -0.91
C TRP A 179 -4.12 0.39 -1.80
N HIS A 180 -4.98 0.29 -2.82
CA HIS A 180 -4.94 -0.81 -3.79
C HIS A 180 -3.62 -0.85 -4.56
N PHE A 181 -3.07 0.32 -4.90
CA PHE A 181 -1.77 0.38 -5.55
C PHE A 181 -0.65 -0.15 -4.66
N VAL A 182 -0.63 0.26 -3.39
CA VAL A 182 0.35 -0.26 -2.42
C VAL A 182 0.22 -1.79 -2.31
N ASP A 183 -0.99 -2.33 -2.17
CA ASP A 183 -1.23 -3.77 -2.13
C ASP A 183 -0.72 -4.49 -3.41
N LEU A 184 -0.96 -3.89 -4.58
CA LEU A 184 -0.50 -4.42 -5.87
C LEU A 184 1.02 -4.50 -5.93
N VAL A 185 1.74 -3.48 -5.45
CA VAL A 185 3.22 -3.52 -5.37
C VAL A 185 3.69 -4.69 -4.51
N TRP A 186 3.01 -5.00 -3.40
CA TRP A 186 3.36 -6.14 -2.56
C TRP A 186 3.16 -7.48 -3.27
N ILE A 187 2.09 -7.62 -4.05
CA ILE A 187 1.80 -8.82 -4.83
C ILE A 187 2.94 -9.14 -5.82
N PHE A 188 3.65 -8.12 -6.33
CA PHE A 188 4.85 -8.32 -7.14
C PHE A 188 6.12 -8.50 -6.30
N LEU A 189 6.27 -7.76 -5.20
CA LEU A 189 7.43 -7.90 -4.31
C LEU A 189 7.56 -9.31 -3.72
N PHE A 190 6.44 -9.92 -3.31
CA PHE A 190 6.45 -11.21 -2.65
C PHE A 190 7.06 -12.31 -3.53
N PRO A 191 6.57 -12.59 -4.76
CA PRO A 191 7.18 -13.60 -5.62
C PRO A 191 8.62 -13.25 -6.01
N VAL A 192 8.89 -11.98 -6.33
CA VAL A 192 10.22 -11.56 -6.82
C VAL A 192 11.31 -11.72 -5.76
N LEU A 193 11.00 -11.45 -4.48
CA LEU A 193 11.99 -11.52 -3.40
C LEU A 193 11.98 -12.84 -2.63
N TYR A 194 10.83 -13.51 -2.49
CA TYR A 194 10.69 -14.71 -1.66
C TYR A 194 10.75 -16.00 -2.47
N LEU A 195 10.41 -15.97 -3.76
CA LEU A 195 10.32 -17.19 -4.60
C LEU A 195 11.36 -17.26 -5.72
N LEU A 196 11.91 -16.13 -6.19
CA LEU A 196 12.88 -16.03 -7.30
C LEU A 196 14.29 -15.64 -6.83
#